data_AF-A0A2S3QI24-F1
#
_entry.id   AF-A0A2S3QI24-F1
#
_cell.length_a   1.000
_cell.length_b   1.000
_cell.length_c   1.000
_cell.angle_alpha   90.00
_cell.angle_beta   90.00
_cell.angle_gamma   90.00
#
_symmetry.space_group_name_H-M   'P 1'
#
loop_
_entity.id
_entity.type
_entity.pdbx_description
1 polymer ?
#
loop_
_entity_poly.entity_id
_entity_poly.type
_entity_poly.pdbx_seq_one_letter_code
_entity_poly.pdbx_strand_id
1 'polypeptide(L)'
;MALSSHQIILYAADDNDFSIALAAAAVSGIPACQVTGNFFDAWIYTSSGEYLVIAVGGPANNALYYNPCGWPNPDQEPQGTTPFDIAPAPRDTLPGANWYVNASGNQAYQTLELATCFTYFAVHASLPSGITPPPAISPMYICGGSSNISCVCSLMTPLPPTGLYYGADLGTNQFPPINACGMTFYIGQMGGGLNAGTSTTCGYTVFGNFSTLAAQAALNNKGAVYGEWFLLGPAFYNGCVGASSQEEAYQWGMQQANAAVSALAQFPEINRRTIFTDVEPGSWSTNTSLNQAVILGFLAQIKQRGHEPGVYSSPCFWQEITASMMLPCGTVTWTAEFSYAAAPACPSHFIPQPYAPCPSPYVGPQAFGGILPNIWQYYESDTVDWDVANALPD
;
A
#
# COMPACT_ATOMS: atom_id res chain seq x y z
N MET A 1 8.15 -17.07 -23.23
CA MET A 1 8.08 -15.59 -23.13
C MET A 1 7.90 -15.32 -21.66
N ALA A 2 8.84 -14.63 -21.02
CA ALA A 2 8.80 -14.38 -19.59
C ALA A 2 7.41 -13.92 -19.10
N LEU A 3 7.02 -14.43 -17.94
CA LEU A 3 5.77 -14.08 -17.27
C LEU A 3 5.91 -12.72 -16.58
N SER A 4 4.78 -12.00 -16.49
CA SER A 4 4.70 -10.85 -15.59
C SER A 4 4.80 -11.33 -14.14
N SER A 5 5.40 -10.51 -13.27
CA SER A 5 5.48 -10.79 -11.83
C SER A 5 4.12 -10.99 -11.15
N HIS A 6 3.05 -10.47 -11.74
CA HIS A 6 1.67 -10.64 -11.25
C HIS A 6 1.02 -11.97 -11.67
N GLN A 7 1.69 -12.75 -12.52
CA GLN A 7 1.22 -14.07 -12.97
C GLN A 7 1.92 -15.21 -12.23
N ILE A 8 2.72 -14.93 -11.20
CA ILE A 8 3.54 -15.92 -10.50
C ILE A 8 3.15 -15.92 -9.04
N ILE A 9 2.55 -17.01 -8.55
CA ILE A 9 2.17 -17.17 -7.15
C ILE A 9 3.18 -18.10 -6.47
N LEU A 10 3.68 -17.75 -5.30
CA LEU A 10 4.43 -18.65 -4.43
C LEU A 10 3.52 -19.10 -3.29
N TYR A 11 3.40 -20.41 -3.09
CA TYR A 11 2.61 -20.98 -2.00
C TYR A 11 3.51 -21.75 -1.05
N ALA A 12 3.43 -21.44 0.25
CA ALA A 12 4.10 -22.18 1.31
C ALA A 12 3.09 -22.58 2.38
N ALA A 13 3.33 -23.70 3.09
CA ALA A 13 2.41 -24.21 4.11
C ALA A 13 3.01 -24.30 5.53
N ASP A 14 4.26 -23.86 5.74
CA ASP A 14 4.82 -23.59 7.08
C ASP A 14 5.66 -22.30 7.11
N ASP A 15 5.92 -21.78 8.31
CA ASP A 15 6.57 -20.48 8.54
C ASP A 15 7.98 -20.36 7.91
N ASN A 16 8.74 -21.47 7.91
CA ASN A 16 10.10 -21.48 7.39
C ASN A 16 10.08 -21.37 5.86
N ASP A 17 9.25 -22.19 5.22
CA ASP A 17 9.12 -22.21 3.77
C ASP A 17 8.41 -20.96 3.24
N PHE A 18 7.54 -20.33 4.05
CA PHE A 18 6.94 -19.03 3.74
C PHE A 18 7.97 -17.89 3.74
N SER A 19 8.90 -17.90 4.69
CA SER A 19 10.02 -16.94 4.71
C SER A 19 10.93 -17.13 3.49
N ILE A 20 11.14 -18.38 3.07
CA ILE A 20 11.89 -18.70 1.84
C ILE A 20 11.15 -18.20 0.60
N ALA A 21 9.83 -18.36 0.53
CA ALA A 21 9.01 -17.87 -0.57
C ALA A 21 9.10 -16.35 -0.70
N LEU A 22 8.99 -15.61 0.41
CA LEU A 22 9.17 -14.15 0.42
C LEU A 22 10.57 -13.74 -0.07
N ALA A 23 11.62 -14.43 0.37
CA ALA A 23 12.98 -14.14 -0.08
C ALA A 23 13.16 -14.38 -1.59
N ALA A 24 12.64 -15.50 -2.11
CA ALA A 24 12.68 -15.82 -3.54
C ALA A 24 11.90 -14.80 -4.38
N ALA A 25 10.72 -14.40 -3.91
CA ALA A 25 9.90 -13.38 -4.57
C ALA A 25 10.64 -12.04 -4.66
N ALA A 26 11.26 -11.59 -3.56
CA ALA A 26 12.01 -10.34 -3.50
C ALA A 26 13.18 -10.29 -4.49
N VAL A 27 13.93 -11.40 -4.63
CA VAL A 27 15.06 -11.49 -5.58
C VAL A 27 14.61 -11.32 -7.04
N SER A 28 13.40 -11.74 -7.37
CA SER A 28 12.86 -11.70 -8.74
C SER A 28 11.88 -10.55 -9.00
N GLY A 29 11.74 -9.61 -8.07
CA GLY A 29 10.80 -8.49 -8.21
C GLY A 29 9.33 -8.92 -8.23
N ILE A 30 9.01 -10.06 -7.63
CA ILE A 30 7.64 -10.55 -7.48
C ILE A 30 7.02 -9.86 -6.26
N PRO A 31 5.85 -9.22 -6.38
CA PRO A 31 5.17 -8.59 -5.25
C PRO A 31 4.92 -9.59 -4.11
N ALA A 32 5.10 -9.16 -2.87
CA ALA A 32 4.83 -10.01 -1.70
C ALA A 32 3.37 -10.49 -1.63
N CYS A 33 2.41 -9.77 -2.23
CA CYS A 33 1.00 -10.19 -2.34
C CYS A 33 0.79 -11.40 -3.26
N GLN A 34 1.82 -11.80 -4.01
CA GLN A 34 1.84 -13.03 -4.78
C GLN A 34 2.42 -14.20 -3.97
N VAL A 35 2.76 -14.01 -2.69
CA VAL A 35 3.16 -15.08 -1.78
C VAL A 35 1.98 -15.37 -0.84
N THR A 36 1.46 -16.60 -0.88
CA THR A 36 0.32 -17.00 -0.06
C THR A 36 0.69 -18.15 0.88
N GLY A 37 0.16 -18.07 2.10
CA GLY A 37 0.20 -19.14 3.10
C GLY A 37 -1.14 -19.88 3.21
N ASN A 38 -2.11 -19.53 2.37
CA ASN A 38 -3.48 -20.02 2.42
C ASN A 38 -3.69 -21.10 1.36
N PHE A 39 -3.99 -22.32 1.82
CA PHE A 39 -4.23 -23.46 0.95
C PHE A 39 -5.45 -23.27 0.04
N PHE A 40 -6.51 -22.62 0.54
CA PHE A 40 -7.74 -22.40 -0.23
C PHE A 40 -7.48 -21.48 -1.43
N ASP A 41 -6.69 -20.43 -1.24
CA ASP A 41 -6.30 -19.51 -2.32
C ASP A 41 -5.34 -20.19 -3.30
N ALA A 42 -4.35 -20.94 -2.78
CA ALA A 42 -3.44 -21.70 -3.62
C ALA A 42 -4.18 -22.72 -4.51
N TRP A 43 -5.26 -23.33 -4.02
CA TRP A 43 -6.15 -24.16 -4.81
C TRP A 43 -6.80 -23.39 -5.95
N ILE A 44 -7.39 -22.22 -5.67
CA ILE A 44 -8.03 -21.37 -6.69
C ILE A 44 -7.00 -20.99 -7.77
N TYR A 45 -5.83 -20.51 -7.38
CA TYR A 45 -4.77 -20.11 -8.32
C TYR A 45 -4.28 -21.27 -9.19
N THR A 46 -4.12 -22.47 -8.59
CA THR A 46 -3.66 -23.65 -9.33
C THR A 46 -4.73 -24.16 -10.30
N SER A 47 -5.99 -24.15 -9.88
CA SER A 47 -7.11 -24.64 -10.69
C SER A 47 -7.46 -23.73 -11.87
N SER A 48 -7.19 -22.41 -11.78
CA SER A 48 -7.56 -21.46 -12.84
C SER A 48 -6.70 -21.59 -14.10
N GLY A 49 -5.42 -21.93 -13.94
CA GLY A 49 -4.44 -21.92 -15.04
C GLY A 49 -3.99 -20.52 -15.49
N GLU A 50 -4.44 -19.47 -14.81
CA GLU A 50 -4.06 -18.07 -15.09
C GLU A 50 -2.73 -17.68 -14.42
N TYR A 51 -2.25 -18.50 -13.49
CA TYR A 51 -1.05 -18.28 -12.69
C TYR A 51 -0.05 -19.42 -12.83
N LEU A 52 1.23 -19.09 -12.73
CA LEU A 52 2.29 -20.05 -12.42
C LEU A 52 2.38 -20.16 -10.89
N VAL A 53 1.77 -21.20 -10.33
CA VAL A 53 1.88 -21.49 -8.89
C VAL A 53 3.16 -22.27 -8.63
N ILE A 54 4.01 -21.78 -7.73
CA ILE A 54 5.24 -22.42 -7.26
C ILE A 54 5.01 -22.87 -5.81
N ALA A 55 4.96 -24.18 -5.59
CA ALA A 55 4.89 -24.78 -4.26
C ALA A 55 6.28 -24.75 -3.61
N VAL A 56 6.46 -23.88 -2.62
CA VAL A 56 7.71 -23.70 -1.90
C VAL A 56 7.70 -24.61 -0.69
N GLY A 57 8.58 -25.62 -0.72
CA GLY A 57 8.77 -26.51 0.41
C GLY A 57 7.91 -27.77 0.39
N GLY A 58 8.30 -28.73 1.24
CA GLY A 58 7.68 -30.05 1.31
C GLY A 58 6.20 -30.01 1.67
N PRO A 59 5.80 -29.27 2.72
CA PRO A 59 4.39 -29.17 3.12
C PRO A 59 3.47 -28.59 2.04
N ALA A 60 3.89 -27.55 1.33
CA ALA A 60 3.11 -26.98 0.22
C ALA A 60 2.97 -27.95 -0.95
N ASN A 61 4.06 -28.63 -1.32
CA ASN A 61 4.08 -29.64 -2.38
C ASN A 61 3.14 -30.82 -2.04
N ASN A 62 3.19 -31.33 -0.81
CA ASN A 62 2.30 -32.39 -0.35
C ASN A 62 0.83 -31.92 -0.34
N ALA A 63 0.56 -30.69 0.10
CA ALA A 63 -0.78 -30.15 0.16
C ALA A 63 -1.42 -30.00 -1.23
N LEU A 64 -0.71 -29.45 -2.22
CA LEU A 64 -1.23 -29.34 -3.58
C LEU A 64 -1.31 -30.70 -4.28
N TYR A 65 -0.41 -31.65 -4.03
CA TYR A 65 -0.49 -32.95 -4.70
C TYR A 65 -1.50 -33.93 -4.08
N TYR A 66 -1.62 -33.96 -2.76
CA TYR A 66 -2.41 -34.96 -2.04
C TYR A 66 -3.45 -34.37 -1.09
N ASN A 67 -3.32 -33.12 -0.63
CA ASN A 67 -4.06 -32.61 0.53
C ASN A 67 -4.16 -33.62 1.69
N PRO A 68 -3.01 -34.15 2.19
CA PRO A 68 -3.00 -35.28 3.12
C PRO A 68 -3.51 -34.89 4.51
N CYS A 69 -3.56 -33.59 4.83
CA CYS A 69 -4.14 -33.08 6.07
C CYS A 69 -5.66 -32.90 6.02
N GLY A 70 -6.29 -33.04 4.84
CA GLY A 70 -7.74 -32.84 4.69
C GLY A 70 -8.14 -31.38 4.88
N TRP A 71 -7.31 -30.44 4.45
CA TRP A 71 -7.60 -29.02 4.55
C TRP A 71 -8.79 -28.65 3.66
N PRO A 72 -9.65 -27.71 4.11
CA PRO A 72 -10.77 -27.23 3.32
C PRO A 72 -10.30 -26.71 1.95
N ASN A 73 -11.04 -27.06 0.90
CA ASN A 73 -10.78 -26.64 -0.47
C ASN A 73 -12.08 -26.21 -1.18
N PRO A 74 -12.00 -25.35 -2.20
CA PRO A 74 -13.17 -24.83 -2.92
C PRO A 74 -14.07 -25.91 -3.52
N ASP A 75 -13.47 -26.99 -4.01
CA ASP A 75 -14.17 -28.07 -4.71
C ASP A 75 -14.76 -29.12 -3.76
N GLN A 76 -14.53 -28.96 -2.45
CA GLN A 76 -14.97 -29.88 -1.39
C GLN A 76 -14.46 -31.32 -1.61
N GLU A 77 -13.31 -31.46 -2.28
CA GLU A 77 -12.65 -32.75 -2.49
C GLU A 77 -12.26 -33.36 -1.13
N PRO A 78 -12.37 -34.70 -0.99
CA PRO A 78 -12.03 -35.37 0.25
C PRO A 78 -10.53 -35.28 0.55
N GLN A 79 -10.19 -35.58 1.80
CA GLN A 79 -8.80 -35.72 2.21
C GLN A 79 -8.06 -36.74 1.34
N GLY A 80 -6.82 -36.42 0.96
CA GLY A 80 -5.97 -37.33 0.21
C GLY A 80 -6.09 -37.21 -1.31
N THR A 81 -6.93 -36.31 -1.82
CA THR A 81 -7.13 -36.09 -3.24
C THR A 81 -7.07 -34.61 -3.59
N THR A 82 -6.41 -34.29 -4.72
CA THR A 82 -6.48 -33.01 -5.41
C THR A 82 -6.57 -33.26 -6.92
N PRO A 83 -7.03 -32.31 -7.73
CA PRO A 83 -7.01 -32.44 -9.18
C PRO A 83 -5.64 -32.07 -9.79
N PHE A 84 -4.62 -31.78 -8.97
CA PHE A 84 -3.40 -31.11 -9.41
C PHE A 84 -2.25 -32.05 -9.74
N ASP A 85 -1.44 -31.67 -10.74
CA ASP A 85 -0.22 -32.39 -11.13
C ASP A 85 0.99 -31.43 -11.27
N ILE A 86 2.19 -31.99 -11.29
CA ILE A 86 3.46 -31.24 -11.26
C ILE A 86 3.91 -30.91 -12.69
N ALA A 87 4.00 -29.62 -12.98
CA ALA A 87 4.53 -29.12 -14.24
C ALA A 87 6.06 -29.32 -14.30
N PRO A 88 6.63 -29.57 -15.49
CA PRO A 88 8.07 -29.51 -15.69
C PRO A 88 8.61 -28.13 -15.30
N ALA A 89 9.75 -28.09 -14.59
CA ALA A 89 10.37 -26.86 -14.10
C ALA A 89 11.84 -26.76 -14.55
N PRO A 90 12.42 -25.55 -14.70
CA PRO A 90 11.77 -24.25 -14.52
C PRO A 90 10.85 -23.87 -15.71
N ARG A 91 9.96 -22.89 -15.54
CA ARG A 91 9.04 -22.41 -16.58
C ARG A 91 9.03 -20.90 -16.70
N ASP A 92 8.91 -20.43 -17.94
CA ASP A 92 8.66 -19.04 -18.32
C ASP A 92 7.29 -18.87 -18.98
N THR A 93 6.40 -19.87 -18.87
CA THR A 93 5.05 -19.85 -19.45
C THR A 93 4.07 -20.54 -18.50
N LEU A 94 2.80 -20.10 -18.54
CA LEU A 94 1.74 -20.70 -17.74
C LEU A 94 1.57 -22.19 -18.10
N PRO A 95 1.52 -23.09 -17.12
CA PRO A 95 1.40 -24.53 -17.37
C PRO A 95 -0.04 -24.95 -17.71
N GLY A 96 -1.03 -24.08 -17.51
CA GLY A 96 -2.46 -24.35 -17.67
C GLY A 96 -3.11 -24.79 -16.37
N ALA A 97 -4.44 -24.97 -16.42
CA ALA A 97 -5.24 -25.33 -15.27
C ALA A 97 -4.77 -26.64 -14.62
N ASN A 98 -4.79 -26.67 -13.29
CA ASN A 98 -4.43 -27.81 -12.44
C ASN A 98 -2.95 -28.19 -12.43
N TRP A 99 -2.06 -27.34 -12.94
CA TRP A 99 -0.63 -27.59 -12.93
C TRP A 99 0.11 -26.59 -12.04
N TYR A 100 1.01 -27.07 -11.21
CA TYR A 100 1.90 -26.24 -10.39
C TYR A 100 3.37 -26.67 -10.52
N VAL A 101 4.30 -25.79 -10.17
CA VAL A 101 5.74 -26.10 -10.13
C VAL A 101 6.15 -26.45 -8.71
N ASN A 102 6.89 -27.54 -8.56
CA ASN A 102 7.40 -28.00 -7.27
C ASN A 102 8.80 -27.44 -7.00
N ALA A 103 8.94 -26.56 -6.01
CA ALA A 103 10.20 -26.00 -5.53
C ALA A 103 10.64 -26.57 -4.17
N SER A 104 10.26 -27.81 -3.84
CA SER A 104 10.67 -28.46 -2.59
C SER A 104 12.05 -29.10 -2.69
N GLY A 105 12.96 -28.73 -1.80
CA GLY A 105 14.28 -29.37 -1.64
C GLY A 105 14.31 -30.35 -0.47
N ASN A 106 15.38 -31.16 -0.38
CA ASN A 106 15.58 -32.06 0.76
C ASN A 106 16.01 -31.30 2.03
N GLN A 107 16.48 -30.06 1.88
CA GLN A 107 16.82 -29.13 2.97
C GLN A 107 16.35 -27.71 2.64
N ALA A 108 16.16 -26.88 3.67
CA ALA A 108 15.68 -25.50 3.53
C ALA A 108 16.49 -24.65 2.53
N TYR A 109 17.83 -24.76 2.53
CA TYR A 109 18.65 -24.01 1.57
C TYR A 109 18.43 -24.46 0.11
N GLN A 110 18.08 -25.74 -0.11
CA GLN A 110 17.77 -26.26 -1.44
C GLN A 110 16.40 -25.80 -1.90
N THR A 111 15.42 -25.73 -0.99
CA THR A 111 14.12 -25.10 -1.25
C THR A 111 14.29 -23.64 -1.65
N LEU A 112 15.16 -22.89 -0.95
CA LEU A 112 15.47 -21.49 -1.31
C LEU A 112 16.12 -21.37 -2.69
N GLU A 113 17.11 -22.20 -2.98
CA GLU A 113 17.79 -22.22 -4.28
C GLU A 113 16.82 -22.55 -5.41
N LEU A 114 15.97 -23.57 -5.24
CA LEU A 114 14.92 -23.96 -6.18
C LEU A 114 13.92 -22.82 -6.40
N ALA A 115 13.34 -22.30 -5.32
CA ALA A 115 12.33 -21.24 -5.39
C ALA A 115 12.89 -20.00 -6.09
N THR A 116 14.10 -19.56 -5.73
CA THR A 116 14.76 -18.39 -6.31
C THR A 116 15.12 -18.62 -7.78
N CYS A 117 15.62 -19.80 -8.14
CA CYS A 117 15.90 -20.12 -9.54
C CYS A 117 14.61 -20.14 -10.37
N PHE A 118 13.53 -20.70 -9.84
CA PHE A 118 12.29 -20.86 -10.58
C PHE A 118 11.54 -19.53 -10.75
N THR A 119 11.50 -18.68 -9.72
CA THR A 119 10.98 -17.32 -9.85
C THR A 119 11.81 -16.47 -10.80
N TYR A 120 13.15 -16.55 -10.71
CA TYR A 120 14.03 -15.81 -11.60
C TYR A 120 13.83 -16.23 -13.05
N PHE A 121 13.80 -17.55 -13.31
CA PHE A 121 13.57 -18.06 -14.67
C PHE A 121 12.19 -17.66 -15.19
N ALA A 122 11.16 -17.64 -14.35
CA ALA A 122 9.82 -17.22 -14.77
C ALA A 122 9.77 -15.77 -15.27
N VAL A 123 10.49 -14.86 -14.60
CA VAL A 123 10.54 -13.42 -14.93
C VAL A 123 11.56 -13.08 -16.02
N HIS A 124 12.63 -13.87 -16.15
CA HIS A 124 13.75 -13.56 -17.05
C HIS A 124 13.91 -14.52 -18.23
N ALA A 125 13.08 -15.57 -18.30
CA ALA A 125 13.14 -16.64 -19.31
C ALA A 125 14.51 -17.33 -19.45
N SER A 126 15.39 -17.15 -18.46
CA SER A 126 16.76 -17.67 -18.43
C SER A 126 17.30 -17.65 -17.00
N LEU A 127 18.25 -18.53 -16.70
CA LEU A 127 19.04 -18.48 -15.47
C LEU A 127 20.37 -17.76 -15.73
N PRO A 128 20.99 -17.14 -14.71
CA PRO A 128 22.35 -16.64 -14.80
C PRO A 128 23.34 -17.75 -15.19
N SER A 129 24.39 -17.38 -15.92
CA SER A 129 25.41 -18.35 -16.37
C SER A 129 26.05 -19.08 -15.18
N GLY A 130 26.17 -20.41 -15.29
CA GLY A 130 26.78 -21.25 -14.26
C GLY A 130 25.86 -21.66 -13.11
N ILE A 131 24.61 -21.19 -13.09
CA ILE A 131 23.60 -21.63 -12.11
C ILE A 131 22.87 -22.86 -12.64
N THR A 132 22.78 -23.90 -11.81
CA THR A 132 21.98 -25.09 -12.06
C THR A 132 21.33 -25.51 -10.75
N PRO A 133 20.00 -25.40 -10.60
CA PRO A 133 19.35 -25.74 -9.35
C PRO A 133 19.45 -27.24 -9.07
N PRO A 134 19.43 -27.65 -7.78
CA PRO A 134 19.32 -29.07 -7.42
C PRO A 134 17.99 -29.66 -7.91
N PRO A 135 17.84 -30.99 -7.98
CA PRO A 135 16.55 -31.60 -8.27
C PRO A 135 15.56 -31.36 -7.11
N ALA A 136 14.31 -31.07 -7.46
CA ALA A 136 13.22 -31.03 -6.49
C ALA A 136 12.87 -32.44 -5.99
N ILE A 137 12.42 -32.55 -4.74
CA ILE A 137 11.98 -33.83 -4.15
C ILE A 137 10.53 -34.13 -4.52
N SER A 138 10.19 -35.41 -4.68
CA SER A 138 8.82 -35.83 -5.00
C SER A 138 7.85 -35.55 -3.84
N PRO A 139 6.56 -35.26 -4.13
CA PRO A 139 5.55 -35.12 -3.10
C PRO A 139 5.38 -36.43 -2.32
N MET A 140 5.07 -36.31 -1.03
CA MET A 140 4.83 -37.42 -0.13
C MET A 140 3.42 -37.33 0.45
N TYR A 141 2.78 -38.48 0.67
CA TYR A 141 1.50 -38.56 1.37
C TYR A 141 1.71 -38.41 2.89
N ILE A 142 2.18 -37.23 3.31
CA ILE A 142 2.48 -36.90 4.71
C ILE A 142 1.85 -35.55 5.03
N CYS A 143 0.99 -35.52 6.04
CA CYS A 143 0.46 -34.27 6.56
C CYS A 143 1.55 -33.48 7.29
N GLY A 144 1.66 -32.20 6.97
CA GLY A 144 2.58 -31.25 7.59
C GLY A 144 2.18 -29.82 7.22
N GLY A 145 2.67 -28.84 7.98
CA GLY A 145 2.29 -27.43 7.81
C GLY A 145 0.91 -27.09 8.38
N SER A 146 0.35 -25.97 7.91
CA SER A 146 -0.95 -25.42 8.30
C SER A 146 -1.76 -25.02 7.05
N SER A 147 -3.09 -25.16 7.11
CA SER A 147 -4.00 -24.75 6.03
C SER A 147 -3.99 -23.25 5.76
N ASN A 148 -3.55 -22.50 6.77
CA ASN A 148 -3.35 -21.07 6.72
C ASN A 148 -2.17 -20.75 7.62
N ILE A 149 -1.08 -20.27 7.04
CA ILE A 149 -0.01 -19.67 7.80
C ILE A 149 -0.46 -18.27 8.20
N SER A 150 -0.57 -18.04 9.51
CA SER A 150 -0.65 -16.68 10.02
C SER A 150 0.64 -16.00 9.63
N CYS A 151 0.58 -15.08 8.67
CA CYS A 151 1.75 -14.40 8.14
C CYS A 151 2.71 -14.02 9.28
N VAL A 152 3.98 -14.44 9.19
CA VAL A 152 5.03 -14.21 10.20
C VAL A 152 5.31 -12.71 10.41
N CYS A 153 4.70 -11.85 9.58
CA CYS A 153 4.57 -10.43 9.83
C CYS A 153 3.86 -10.09 11.16
N SER A 154 3.15 -11.04 11.75
CA SER A 154 2.57 -10.94 13.10
C SER A 154 3.61 -10.91 14.25
N LEU A 155 4.87 -11.29 13.99
CA LEU A 155 5.95 -11.33 14.98
C LEU A 155 7.11 -10.34 14.70
N MET A 156 7.14 -9.72 13.52
CA MET A 156 8.16 -8.75 13.16
C MET A 156 7.67 -7.33 13.45
N THR A 157 7.81 -6.88 14.69
CA THR A 157 7.86 -5.45 14.99
C THR A 157 9.32 -4.98 14.93
N PRO A 158 9.71 -4.07 14.02
CA PRO A 158 8.93 -3.46 12.93
C PRO A 158 9.00 -4.30 11.64
N LEU A 159 7.92 -4.29 10.86
CA LEU A 159 7.84 -4.97 9.58
C LEU A 159 8.74 -4.31 8.53
N PRO A 160 9.32 -5.08 7.61
CA PRO A 160 10.06 -4.50 6.52
C PRO A 160 9.12 -3.71 5.58
N PRO A 161 9.67 -2.67 4.92
CA PRO A 161 8.98 -1.66 4.12
C PRO A 161 7.96 -2.04 3.05
N THR A 162 7.90 -3.29 2.60
CA THR A 162 7.44 -3.59 1.24
C THR A 162 6.19 -4.45 1.24
N GLY A 163 5.03 -3.80 1.20
CA GLY A 163 3.73 -4.40 0.96
C GLY A 163 2.77 -3.37 0.36
N LEU A 164 1.86 -3.79 -0.52
CA LEU A 164 0.77 -2.95 -0.99
C LEU A 164 -0.27 -2.82 0.14
N TYR A 165 -0.61 -1.59 0.49
CA TYR A 165 -1.65 -1.23 1.43
C TYR A 165 -2.90 -0.82 0.67
N TYR A 166 -4.07 -1.18 1.16
CA TYR A 166 -5.36 -0.80 0.58
C TYR A 166 -6.12 0.06 1.56
N GLY A 167 -6.55 1.25 1.16
CA GLY A 167 -7.19 2.21 2.03
C GLY A 167 -8.47 2.78 1.47
N ALA A 168 -9.07 3.62 2.30
CA ALA A 168 -10.18 4.48 1.93
C ALA A 168 -10.00 5.80 2.68
N ASP A 169 -10.44 6.88 2.07
CA ASP A 169 -10.50 8.23 2.61
C ASP A 169 -11.94 8.71 2.82
N LEU A 170 -12.90 8.18 2.03
CA LEU A 170 -14.33 8.28 2.33
C LEU A 170 -14.75 7.23 3.38
N GLY A 171 -15.75 7.57 4.19
CA GLY A 171 -16.28 6.78 5.31
C GLY A 171 -16.96 5.44 4.95
N THR A 172 -16.50 4.76 3.91
CA THR A 172 -16.91 3.41 3.55
C THR A 172 -16.25 2.40 4.49
N ASN A 173 -17.02 1.42 4.96
CA ASN A 173 -16.53 0.30 5.78
C ASN A 173 -16.25 -0.96 4.93
N GLN A 174 -16.26 -0.80 3.60
CA GLN A 174 -16.08 -1.87 2.64
C GLN A 174 -14.67 -1.78 2.05
N PHE A 175 -13.70 -2.28 2.80
CA PHE A 175 -12.37 -2.54 2.23
C PHE A 175 -12.47 -3.70 1.23
N PRO A 176 -11.70 -3.69 0.13
CA PRO A 176 -11.59 -4.86 -0.75
C PRO A 176 -11.33 -6.14 0.07
N PRO A 177 -11.88 -7.30 -0.32
CA PRO A 177 -11.54 -8.56 0.31
C PRO A 177 -10.03 -8.79 0.15
N ILE A 178 -9.31 -8.55 1.23
CA ILE A 178 -7.85 -8.70 1.31
C ILE A 178 -7.57 -10.20 1.12
N ASN A 179 -6.84 -10.54 0.06
CA ASN A 179 -6.23 -11.86 -0.08
C ASN A 179 -5.05 -11.99 0.91
N ALA A 180 -5.35 -12.16 2.19
CA ALA A 180 -4.49 -12.57 3.32
C ALA A 180 -3.11 -11.89 3.53
N CYS A 181 -2.67 -10.93 2.69
CA CYS A 181 -1.33 -10.36 2.69
C CYS A 181 -1.27 -8.82 2.51
N GLY A 182 -2.41 -8.14 2.39
CA GLY A 182 -2.48 -6.66 2.36
C GLY A 182 -2.77 -6.08 3.75
N MET A 183 -2.14 -4.96 4.09
CA MET A 183 -2.52 -4.15 5.27
C MET A 183 -3.52 -3.09 4.83
N THR A 184 -4.51 -2.78 5.66
CA THR A 184 -5.42 -1.67 5.34
C THR A 184 -4.91 -0.34 5.88
N PHE A 185 -5.43 0.76 5.36
CA PHE A 185 -5.35 2.03 6.07
C PHE A 185 -6.64 2.82 5.91
N TYR A 186 -6.82 3.80 6.78
CA TYR A 186 -7.92 4.73 6.69
C TYR A 186 -7.36 6.14 6.89
N ILE A 187 -7.70 7.08 6.00
CA ILE A 187 -7.35 8.50 6.16
C ILE A 187 -8.65 9.27 6.30
N GLY A 188 -8.98 9.73 7.51
CA GLY A 188 -10.28 10.36 7.75
C GLY A 188 -10.19 11.87 7.93
N GLN A 189 -11.11 12.61 7.30
CA GLN A 189 -11.22 14.05 7.49
C GLN A 189 -11.67 14.43 8.91
N MET A 190 -10.75 14.99 9.69
CA MET A 190 -11.00 15.44 11.06
C MET A 190 -11.75 16.78 11.13
N GLY A 191 -11.58 17.61 10.11
CA GLY A 191 -12.12 18.97 10.07
C GLY A 191 -11.40 19.84 9.03
N GLY A 192 -11.56 21.15 9.16
CA GLY A 192 -11.01 22.10 8.19
C GLY A 192 -11.06 23.53 8.68
N GLY A 193 -10.14 24.36 8.17
CA GLY A 193 -10.00 25.73 8.66
C GLY A 193 -9.63 25.78 10.15
N LEU A 194 -10.47 26.44 10.95
CA LEU A 194 -10.27 26.60 12.40
C LEU A 194 -11.14 25.67 13.27
N ASN A 195 -11.97 24.80 12.68
CA ASN A 195 -12.93 23.99 13.41
C ASN A 195 -12.80 22.50 13.07
N ALA A 196 -12.95 21.65 14.09
CA ALA A 196 -13.18 20.22 13.89
C ALA A 196 -14.63 19.98 13.43
N GLY A 197 -14.89 18.94 12.63
CA GLY A 197 -16.24 18.58 12.18
C GLY A 197 -16.79 19.40 11.00
N THR A 198 -18.12 19.50 10.90
CA THR A 198 -18.84 19.77 9.62
C THR A 198 -19.11 21.23 9.26
N SER A 199 -18.59 22.21 10.00
CA SER A 199 -18.89 23.61 9.65
C SER A 199 -17.80 24.59 10.04
N THR A 200 -17.58 25.54 9.14
CA THR A 200 -16.92 26.81 9.47
C THR A 200 -17.97 27.90 9.54
N THR A 201 -17.74 28.90 10.39
CA THR A 201 -18.56 30.12 10.53
C THR A 201 -18.66 30.93 9.24
N CYS A 202 -17.92 30.54 8.19
CA CYS A 202 -17.79 31.23 6.92
C CYS A 202 -18.54 30.53 5.76
N GLY A 203 -19.36 29.51 6.04
CA GLY A 203 -20.34 28.97 5.09
C GLY A 203 -19.83 27.89 4.12
N TYR A 204 -18.63 27.35 4.33
CA TYR A 204 -18.18 26.15 3.62
C TYR A 204 -18.50 24.92 4.45
N THR A 205 -19.25 23.99 3.87
CA THR A 205 -19.50 22.67 4.43
C THR A 205 -18.24 21.84 4.22
N VAL A 206 -17.37 21.85 5.23
CA VAL A 206 -16.30 20.87 5.35
C VAL A 206 -17.01 19.56 5.71
N PHE A 207 -17.00 18.54 4.85
CA PHE A 207 -17.63 17.26 5.20
C PHE A 207 -16.74 16.52 6.21
N GLY A 208 -16.85 16.84 7.49
CA GLY A 208 -16.22 16.07 8.56
C GLY A 208 -16.73 14.63 8.54
N ASN A 209 -16.05 13.77 7.78
CA ASN A 209 -16.47 12.42 7.44
C ASN A 209 -15.62 11.35 8.11
N PHE A 210 -14.85 11.70 9.15
CA PHE A 210 -14.11 10.71 9.93
C PHE A 210 -15.05 9.59 10.42
N SER A 211 -14.85 8.40 9.88
CA SER A 211 -15.66 7.23 10.15
C SER A 211 -14.95 6.35 11.17
N THR A 212 -15.44 6.36 12.41
CA THR A 212 -14.92 5.46 13.46
C THR A 212 -15.10 3.99 13.08
N LEU A 213 -16.11 3.65 12.28
CA LEU A 213 -16.31 2.31 11.74
C LEU A 213 -15.23 1.92 10.73
N ALA A 214 -14.88 2.82 9.80
CA ALA A 214 -13.80 2.58 8.84
C ALA A 214 -12.44 2.52 9.55
N ALA A 215 -12.20 3.42 10.50
CA ALA A 215 -11.01 3.41 11.34
C ALA A 215 -10.87 2.09 12.11
N GLN A 216 -11.95 1.62 12.77
CA GLN A 216 -11.94 0.36 13.50
C GLN A 216 -11.74 -0.84 12.58
N ALA A 217 -12.33 -0.83 11.39
CA ALA A 217 -12.13 -1.89 10.39
C ALA A 217 -10.68 -1.90 9.86
N ALA A 218 -10.05 -0.74 9.68
CA ALA A 218 -8.61 -0.66 9.37
C ALA A 218 -7.76 -1.25 10.52
N LEU A 219 -8.02 -0.84 11.76
CA LEU A 219 -7.30 -1.33 12.94
C LEU A 219 -7.50 -2.84 13.18
N ASN A 220 -8.71 -3.37 12.94
CA ASN A 220 -9.02 -4.80 13.06
C ASN A 220 -8.21 -5.63 12.05
N ASN A 221 -7.93 -5.07 10.88
CA ASN A 221 -7.08 -5.64 9.84
C ASN A 221 -5.58 -5.29 10.03
N LYS A 222 -5.18 -4.87 11.23
CA LYS A 222 -3.80 -4.49 11.59
C LYS A 222 -3.22 -3.36 10.72
N GLY A 223 -4.11 -2.54 10.18
CA GLY A 223 -3.81 -1.38 9.38
C GLY A 223 -3.43 -0.13 10.16
N ALA A 224 -3.31 0.99 9.46
CA ALA A 224 -3.01 2.30 10.05
C ALA A 224 -4.21 3.25 9.92
N VAL A 225 -4.28 4.24 10.81
CA VAL A 225 -5.30 5.29 10.72
C VAL A 225 -4.61 6.65 10.78
N TYR A 226 -4.88 7.49 9.78
CA TYR A 226 -4.40 8.85 9.67
C TYR A 226 -5.56 9.83 9.78
N GLY A 227 -5.22 11.05 10.21
CA GLY A 227 -6.11 12.19 10.10
C GLY A 227 -5.69 13.08 8.96
N GLU A 228 -6.65 13.55 8.18
CA GLU A 228 -6.46 14.66 7.25
C GLU A 228 -7.20 15.92 7.73
N TRP A 229 -6.74 17.06 7.22
CA TRP A 229 -7.28 18.37 7.50
C TRP A 229 -7.51 19.16 6.22
N PHE A 230 -8.77 19.57 5.98
CA PHE A 230 -9.14 20.36 4.81
C PHE A 230 -8.55 21.78 4.93
N LEU A 231 -7.54 22.07 4.11
CA LEU A 231 -6.80 23.33 4.20
C LEU A 231 -7.52 24.43 3.45
N LEU A 232 -7.80 25.53 4.15
CA LEU A 232 -8.39 26.70 3.56
C LEU A 232 -7.31 27.66 3.05
N GLY A 233 -7.38 28.01 1.78
CA GLY A 233 -6.51 28.99 1.15
C GLY A 233 -6.72 30.42 1.64
N PRO A 234 -5.94 31.37 1.10
CA PRO A 234 -5.96 32.76 1.53
C PRO A 234 -7.11 33.57 0.93
N ALA A 235 -7.84 33.06 -0.08
CA ALA A 235 -8.98 33.74 -0.69
C ALA A 235 -10.30 33.14 -0.19
N PHE A 236 -10.60 33.38 1.07
CA PHE A 236 -11.92 33.10 1.61
C PHE A 236 -12.82 34.34 1.41
N TYR A 237 -13.84 34.29 0.54
CA TYR A 237 -14.75 35.42 0.27
C TYR A 237 -16.23 35.05 0.44
N ASN A 238 -16.79 35.53 1.56
CA ASN A 238 -18.13 36.13 1.67
C ASN A 238 -18.11 37.12 2.86
N GLY A 239 -17.17 38.07 2.84
CA GLY A 239 -17.03 39.10 3.89
C GLY A 239 -16.11 38.76 5.08
N CYS A 240 -15.42 37.62 5.08
CA CYS A 240 -14.29 37.35 5.99
C CYS A 240 -12.99 37.70 5.26
N VAL A 241 -12.14 38.54 5.84
CA VAL A 241 -10.93 39.02 5.16
C VAL A 241 -9.90 37.89 5.10
N GLY A 242 -9.58 37.44 3.89
CA GLY A 242 -8.45 36.55 3.61
C GLY A 242 -7.09 37.26 3.75
N ALA A 243 -6.00 36.50 3.76
CA ALA A 243 -4.66 37.07 3.92
C ALA A 243 -4.29 37.99 2.75
N SER A 244 -3.88 39.22 3.06
CA SER A 244 -3.48 40.25 2.09
C SER A 244 -1.96 40.33 1.89
N SER A 245 -1.20 39.66 2.76
CA SER A 245 0.25 39.55 2.70
C SER A 245 0.72 38.11 2.89
N GLN A 246 1.97 37.81 2.50
CA GLN A 246 2.55 36.48 2.71
C GLN A 246 2.64 36.13 4.20
N GLU A 247 2.93 37.11 5.07
CA GLU A 247 2.98 36.88 6.52
C GLU A 247 1.60 36.50 7.07
N GLU A 248 0.55 37.24 6.70
CA GLU A 248 -0.82 36.90 7.10
C GLU A 248 -1.23 35.52 6.60
N ALA A 249 -0.83 35.15 5.38
CA ALA A 249 -1.12 33.85 4.80
C ALA A 249 -0.38 32.73 5.54
N TYR A 250 0.89 32.95 5.88
CA TYR A 250 1.68 32.02 6.67
C TYR A 250 1.07 31.81 8.07
N GLN A 251 0.74 32.90 8.77
CA GLN A 251 0.06 32.84 10.06
C GLN A 251 -1.31 32.14 9.97
N TRP A 252 -2.04 32.35 8.88
CA TRP A 252 -3.29 31.65 8.63
C TRP A 252 -3.10 30.13 8.53
N GLY A 253 -2.08 29.67 7.80
CA GLY A 253 -1.69 28.25 7.77
C GLY A 253 -1.36 27.70 9.17
N MET A 254 -0.59 28.45 9.97
CA MET A 254 -0.25 28.06 11.34
C MET A 254 -1.49 27.91 12.24
N GLN A 255 -2.47 28.80 12.11
CA GLN A 255 -3.71 28.72 12.89
C GLN A 255 -4.52 27.46 12.56
N GLN A 256 -4.60 27.10 11.29
CA GLN A 256 -5.28 25.87 10.85
C GLN A 256 -4.56 24.61 11.36
N ALA A 257 -3.22 24.60 11.33
CA ALA A 257 -2.44 23.50 11.90
C ALA A 257 -2.66 23.34 13.42
N ASN A 258 -2.81 24.45 14.16
CA ASN A 258 -3.17 24.40 15.57
C ASN A 258 -4.56 23.78 15.80
N ALA A 259 -5.52 24.06 14.93
CA ALA A 259 -6.84 23.45 14.97
C ALA A 259 -6.77 21.94 14.66
N ALA A 260 -6.02 21.54 13.62
CA ALA A 260 -5.81 20.13 13.27
C ALA A 260 -5.20 19.32 14.42
N VAL A 261 -4.14 19.83 15.04
CA VAL A 261 -3.49 19.17 16.20
C VAL A 261 -4.44 19.09 17.40
N SER A 262 -5.29 20.10 17.60
CA SER A 262 -6.27 20.08 18.68
C SER A 262 -7.40 19.08 18.42
N ALA A 263 -7.77 18.87 17.16
CA ALA A 263 -8.79 17.92 16.74
C ALA A 263 -8.36 16.45 16.94
N LEU A 264 -7.07 16.13 16.84
CA LEU A 264 -6.56 14.77 17.07
C LEU A 264 -7.05 14.15 18.39
N ALA A 265 -7.20 14.95 19.45
CA ALA A 265 -7.67 14.45 20.74
C ALA A 265 -9.11 13.90 20.71
N GLN A 266 -9.89 14.19 19.66
CA GLN A 266 -11.25 13.72 19.45
C GLN A 266 -11.31 12.37 18.73
N PHE A 267 -10.20 11.91 18.16
CA PHE A 267 -10.12 10.72 17.30
C PHE A 267 -9.04 9.76 17.82
N PRO A 268 -9.32 9.00 18.89
CA PRO A 268 -8.35 8.10 19.51
C PRO A 268 -7.88 6.96 18.59
N GLU A 269 -8.60 6.69 17.51
CA GLU A 269 -8.25 5.69 16.50
C GLU A 269 -7.04 6.09 15.66
N ILE A 270 -6.75 7.39 15.53
CA ILE A 270 -5.57 7.90 14.82
C ILE A 270 -4.33 7.53 15.63
N ASN A 271 -3.61 6.52 15.17
CA ASN A 271 -2.47 5.92 15.86
C ASN A 271 -1.12 6.31 15.21
N ARG A 272 -1.14 7.25 14.27
CA ARG A 272 0.00 7.71 13.50
C ARG A 272 0.34 9.17 13.81
N ARG A 273 1.61 9.54 13.61
CA ARG A 273 2.09 10.89 13.92
C ARG A 273 1.92 11.86 12.75
N THR A 274 1.76 11.32 11.55
CA THR A 274 1.56 12.08 10.32
C THR A 274 0.15 12.66 10.26
N ILE A 275 0.05 13.97 9.97
CA ILE A 275 -1.21 14.67 9.72
C ILE A 275 -1.19 15.17 8.28
N PHE A 276 -2.14 14.71 7.47
CA PHE A 276 -2.25 15.13 6.09
C PHE A 276 -3.02 16.45 6.00
N THR A 277 -2.55 17.35 5.15
CA THR A 277 -3.30 18.53 4.76
C THR A 277 -3.86 18.31 3.37
N ASP A 278 -5.16 18.46 3.23
CA ASP A 278 -5.87 18.35 1.96
C ASP A 278 -5.81 19.71 1.24
N VAL A 279 -5.22 19.71 0.04
CA VAL A 279 -5.02 20.87 -0.83
C VAL A 279 -5.79 20.67 -2.13
N GLU A 280 -7.09 20.96 -2.06
CA GLU A 280 -8.02 20.85 -3.18
C GLU A 280 -8.71 22.17 -3.54
N PRO A 281 -9.27 22.30 -4.77
CA PRO A 281 -9.94 23.52 -5.21
C PRO A 281 -11.05 23.98 -4.25
N GLY A 282 -11.21 25.29 -4.09
CA GLY A 282 -12.35 25.85 -3.37
C GLY A 282 -12.09 27.20 -2.74
N SER A 283 -11.01 27.33 -1.96
CA SER A 283 -10.72 28.52 -1.13
C SER A 283 -9.39 29.23 -1.47
N TRP A 284 -8.80 28.88 -2.61
CA TRP A 284 -7.49 29.35 -3.04
C TRP A 284 -7.57 30.65 -3.84
N SER A 285 -6.56 31.50 -3.67
CA SER A 285 -6.46 32.74 -4.45
C SER A 285 -5.81 32.49 -5.81
N THR A 286 -5.94 33.42 -6.75
CA THR A 286 -5.14 33.40 -7.98
C THR A 286 -3.67 33.79 -7.73
N ASN A 287 -3.34 34.32 -6.55
CA ASN A 287 -1.98 34.63 -6.17
C ASN A 287 -1.32 33.40 -5.54
N THR A 288 -0.64 32.62 -6.38
CA THR A 288 0.03 31.38 -5.95
C THR A 288 1.05 31.61 -4.84
N SER A 289 1.70 32.78 -4.74
CA SER A 289 2.61 33.07 -3.63
C SER A 289 1.91 33.16 -2.28
N LEU A 290 0.67 33.66 -2.22
CA LEU A 290 -0.11 33.64 -0.98
C LEU A 290 -0.57 32.22 -0.65
N ASN A 291 -0.98 31.44 -1.65
CA ASN A 291 -1.38 30.04 -1.45
C ASN A 291 -0.23 29.20 -0.88
N GLN A 292 0.97 29.35 -1.47
CA GLN A 292 2.20 28.71 -0.99
C GLN A 292 2.50 29.09 0.46
N ALA A 293 2.35 30.37 0.83
CA ALA A 293 2.57 30.82 2.21
C ALA A 293 1.64 30.15 3.21
N VAL A 294 0.35 29.97 2.88
CA VAL A 294 -0.59 29.21 3.73
C VAL A 294 -0.11 27.77 3.95
N ILE A 295 0.23 27.07 2.87
CA ILE A 295 0.68 25.68 2.95
C ILE A 295 1.96 25.60 3.79
N LEU A 296 2.95 26.45 3.53
CA LEU A 296 4.20 26.47 4.30
C LEU A 296 3.99 26.77 5.79
N GLY A 297 3.07 27.67 6.12
CA GLY A 297 2.69 27.98 7.50
C GLY A 297 2.08 26.79 8.22
N PHE A 298 1.20 26.06 7.53
CA PHE A 298 0.60 24.83 8.06
C PHE A 298 1.68 23.77 8.33
N LEU A 299 2.49 23.43 7.32
CA LEU A 299 3.52 22.37 7.43
C LEU A 299 4.56 22.68 8.52
N ALA A 300 5.00 23.95 8.61
CA ALA A 300 5.94 24.37 9.63
C ALA A 300 5.35 24.23 11.04
N GLN A 301 4.08 24.59 11.22
CA GLN A 301 3.43 24.50 12.52
C GLN A 301 3.17 23.06 12.93
N ILE A 302 2.74 22.16 12.03
CA ILE A 302 2.58 20.72 12.34
C ILE A 302 3.90 20.16 12.88
N LYS A 303 5.01 20.45 12.20
CA LYS A 303 6.35 20.05 12.64
C LYS A 303 6.74 20.65 13.99
N GLN A 304 6.47 21.94 14.20
CA GLN A 304 6.72 22.61 15.48
C GLN A 304 5.92 21.97 16.64
N ARG A 305 4.73 21.45 16.35
CA ARG A 305 3.86 20.76 17.32
C ARG A 305 4.23 19.30 17.55
N GLY A 306 5.30 18.80 16.93
CA GLY A 306 5.85 17.45 17.17
C GLY A 306 5.23 16.35 16.29
N HIS A 307 4.56 16.73 15.21
CA HIS A 307 3.91 15.83 14.25
C HIS A 307 4.66 15.83 12.91
N GLU A 308 4.40 14.82 12.08
CA GLU A 308 4.95 14.76 10.71
C GLU A 308 3.96 15.41 9.73
N PRO A 309 4.41 16.35 8.89
CA PRO A 309 3.54 17.00 7.92
C PRO A 309 3.31 16.12 6.69
N GLY A 310 2.06 15.87 6.33
CA GLY A 310 1.66 15.26 5.06
C GLY A 310 0.88 16.25 4.19
N VAL A 311 0.92 16.06 2.87
CA VAL A 311 0.15 16.84 1.88
C VAL A 311 -0.57 15.90 0.95
N TYR A 312 -1.87 16.12 0.77
CA TYR A 312 -2.70 15.53 -0.28
C TYR A 312 -3.04 16.56 -1.35
N SER A 313 -2.96 16.15 -2.62
CA SER A 313 -3.43 16.92 -3.77
C SER A 313 -3.41 16.04 -5.03
N SER A 314 -4.16 16.43 -6.06
CA SER A 314 -3.91 15.95 -7.41
C SER A 314 -2.79 16.75 -8.11
N PRO A 315 -2.12 16.20 -9.14
CA PRO A 315 -1.09 16.94 -9.89
C PRO A 315 -1.58 18.25 -10.51
N CYS A 316 -2.81 18.24 -11.04
CA CYS A 316 -3.42 19.39 -11.68
C CYS A 316 -3.79 20.47 -10.66
N PHE A 317 -4.39 20.10 -9.52
CA PHE A 317 -4.72 21.05 -8.46
C PHE A 317 -3.46 21.62 -7.82
N TRP A 318 -2.42 20.81 -7.63
CA TRP A 318 -1.15 21.29 -7.10
C TRP A 318 -0.53 22.34 -8.01
N GLN A 319 -0.52 22.09 -9.33
CA GLN A 319 -0.04 23.05 -10.31
C GLN A 319 -0.88 24.32 -10.32
N GLU A 320 -2.20 24.22 -10.30
CA GLU A 320 -3.11 25.36 -10.30
C GLU A 320 -2.96 26.24 -9.06
N ILE A 321 -2.99 25.61 -7.87
CA ILE A 321 -3.01 26.30 -6.59
C ILE A 321 -1.62 26.86 -6.25
N THR A 322 -0.56 26.11 -6.54
CA THR A 322 0.78 26.41 -6.03
C THR A 322 1.79 26.78 -7.11
N ALA A 323 1.43 26.72 -8.40
CA ALA A 323 2.40 26.78 -9.50
C ALA A 323 3.50 25.72 -9.36
N SER A 324 3.13 24.51 -8.95
CA SER A 324 4.04 23.36 -8.71
C SER A 324 5.12 23.66 -7.67
N MET A 325 4.71 24.23 -6.53
CA MET A 325 5.60 24.54 -5.41
C MET A 325 6.37 23.28 -4.97
N MET A 326 7.65 23.47 -4.67
CA MET A 326 8.48 22.48 -4.00
C MET A 326 8.04 22.30 -2.55
N LEU A 327 8.13 21.09 -2.01
CA LEU A 327 7.78 20.86 -0.60
C LEU A 327 9.00 20.96 0.32
N PRO A 328 8.82 21.41 1.58
CA PRO A 328 9.86 21.31 2.58
C PRO A 328 10.32 19.87 2.76
N CYS A 329 11.63 19.71 3.01
CA CYS A 329 12.22 18.45 3.39
C CYS A 329 11.49 17.86 4.62
N GLY A 330 10.88 16.68 4.44
CA GLY A 330 10.28 15.82 5.45
C GLY A 330 8.78 15.71 5.28
N THR A 331 8.23 16.34 4.24
CA THR A 331 6.80 16.33 3.96
C THR A 331 6.42 15.04 3.24
N VAL A 332 5.44 14.32 3.79
CA VAL A 332 4.87 13.13 3.17
C VAL A 332 3.87 13.55 2.08
N THR A 333 3.79 12.79 0.98
CA THR A 333 2.89 13.10 -0.15
C THR A 333 1.86 11.99 -0.35
N TRP A 334 0.60 12.37 -0.47
CA TRP A 334 -0.53 11.55 -0.90
C TRP A 334 -1.08 12.15 -2.21
N THR A 335 -1.24 11.34 -3.24
CA THR A 335 -1.57 11.82 -4.59
C THR A 335 -2.91 11.27 -5.06
N ALA A 336 -3.80 12.16 -5.49
CA ALA A 336 -4.95 11.78 -6.31
C ALA A 336 -4.56 11.65 -7.78
N GLU A 337 -4.52 10.43 -8.32
CA GLU A 337 -4.29 10.18 -9.74
C GLU A 337 -5.62 9.94 -10.48
N PHE A 338 -6.21 11.02 -11.00
CA PHE A 338 -7.47 10.90 -11.74
C PHE A 338 -7.29 10.16 -13.08
N SER A 339 -8.26 9.31 -13.42
CA SER A 339 -8.38 8.76 -14.78
C SER A 339 -8.84 9.86 -15.74
N TYR A 340 -7.89 10.48 -16.45
CA TYR A 340 -8.23 11.49 -17.46
C TYR A 340 -8.60 10.83 -18.80
N ALA A 341 -9.73 11.25 -19.39
CA ALA A 341 -10.14 10.78 -20.72
C ALA A 341 -9.17 11.19 -21.85
N ALA A 342 -8.28 12.15 -21.60
CA ALA A 342 -7.18 12.56 -22.46
C ALA A 342 -5.98 12.95 -21.58
N ALA A 343 -4.76 12.90 -22.13
CA ALA A 343 -3.56 13.28 -21.38
C ALA A 343 -3.70 14.71 -20.80
N PRO A 344 -3.57 14.91 -19.47
CA PRO A 344 -3.76 16.21 -18.87
C PRO A 344 -2.62 17.17 -19.25
N ALA A 345 -2.88 18.48 -19.20
CA ALA A 345 -1.85 19.50 -19.41
C ALA A 345 -0.91 19.69 -18.20
N CYS A 346 -1.19 18.98 -17.10
CA CYS A 346 -0.39 18.94 -15.88
C CYS A 346 0.53 17.70 -15.85
N PRO A 347 1.55 17.65 -14.97
CA PRO A 347 2.40 16.47 -14.82
C PRO A 347 1.58 15.21 -14.57
N SER A 348 2.01 14.06 -15.09
CA SER A 348 1.29 12.79 -14.92
C SER A 348 1.36 12.22 -13.50
N HIS A 349 2.24 12.75 -12.64
CA HIS A 349 2.41 12.34 -11.24
C HIS A 349 2.73 13.53 -10.33
N PHE A 350 2.21 13.52 -9.10
CA PHE A 350 2.54 14.47 -8.04
C PHE A 350 3.77 13.95 -7.27
N ILE A 351 4.96 14.37 -7.70
CA ILE A 351 6.20 14.20 -6.94
C ILE A 351 6.87 15.58 -6.87
N PRO A 352 6.44 16.48 -5.96
CA PRO A 352 7.05 17.80 -5.83
C PRO A 352 8.53 17.66 -5.46
N GLN A 353 9.39 18.36 -6.21
CA GLN A 353 10.83 18.38 -5.92
C GLN A 353 11.07 19.02 -4.54
N PRO A 354 12.02 18.53 -3.72
CA PRO A 354 12.36 19.18 -2.45
C PRO A 354 13.13 20.49 -2.68
N TYR A 355 12.96 21.48 -1.78
CA TYR A 355 13.60 22.81 -1.88
C TYR A 355 15.15 22.81 -2.01
N ALA A 356 15.84 21.71 -1.69
CA ALA A 356 17.29 21.51 -1.81
C ALA A 356 17.64 20.00 -1.68
N PRO A 357 18.86 19.55 -2.01
CA PRO A 357 19.36 18.27 -1.49
C PRO A 357 19.38 18.34 0.03
N CYS A 358 18.50 17.57 0.65
CA CYS A 358 18.28 17.67 2.08
C CYS A 358 19.54 17.18 2.85
N PRO A 359 19.96 17.88 3.92
CA PRO A 359 21.25 17.63 4.58
C PRO A 359 21.27 16.29 5.33
N SER A 360 22.16 15.38 4.93
CA SER A 360 22.48 14.13 5.64
C SER A 360 22.68 14.36 7.15
N PRO A 361 22.04 13.59 8.06
CA PRO A 361 21.34 12.32 7.86
C PRO A 361 19.83 12.53 7.63
N TYR A 362 19.45 13.55 6.88
CA TYR A 362 18.06 13.69 6.46
C TYR A 362 17.64 12.49 5.59
N VAL A 363 16.59 11.83 6.07
CA VAL A 363 15.85 10.71 5.50
C VAL A 363 14.58 11.32 4.91
N GLY A 364 14.50 11.49 3.61
CA GLY A 364 13.27 11.94 2.97
C GLY A 364 13.45 12.02 1.45
N PRO A 365 12.36 11.87 0.70
CA PRO A 365 11.58 10.64 0.74
C PRO A 365 12.55 9.46 0.51
N GLN A 366 13.25 9.07 1.58
CA GLN A 366 13.91 7.78 1.57
C GLN A 366 12.80 6.78 1.81
N ALA A 367 12.17 6.36 0.72
CA ALA A 367 12.44 5.02 0.30
C ALA A 367 12.55 4.05 1.50
N PHE A 368 11.40 3.56 1.97
CA PHE A 368 11.37 2.48 2.93
C PHE A 368 12.01 1.30 2.17
N GLY A 369 13.32 1.07 2.36
CA GLY A 369 14.14 0.17 1.54
C GLY A 369 14.41 0.60 0.07
N GLY A 370 14.13 1.84 -0.35
CA GLY A 370 14.28 2.25 -1.76
C GLY A 370 13.00 2.71 -2.48
N ILE A 371 11.83 2.65 -1.83
CA ILE A 371 10.52 2.93 -2.46
C ILE A 371 9.80 4.16 -1.86
N LEU A 372 9.58 5.19 -2.68
CA LEU A 372 8.84 6.42 -2.32
C LEU A 372 7.42 6.05 -1.85
N PRO A 373 6.94 6.47 -0.65
CA PRO A 373 5.55 6.28 -0.27
C PRO A 373 4.67 7.11 -1.20
N ASN A 374 4.00 6.44 -2.14
CA ASN A 374 2.97 7.01 -2.98
C ASN A 374 1.67 6.35 -2.54
N ILE A 375 0.77 7.16 -1.97
CA ILE A 375 -0.63 6.79 -1.79
C ILE A 375 -1.35 7.25 -3.05
N TRP A 376 -2.00 6.33 -3.75
CA TRP A 376 -2.77 6.52 -4.99
C TRP A 376 -4.25 6.33 -4.72
N GLN A 377 -5.07 7.31 -5.09
CA GLN A 377 -6.53 7.19 -5.05
C GLN A 377 -7.08 6.74 -6.41
N TYR A 378 -7.90 5.69 -6.43
CA TYR A 378 -8.56 5.13 -7.62
C TYR A 378 -10.06 5.42 -7.62
N TYR A 379 -10.52 6.20 -8.60
CA TYR A 379 -11.94 6.43 -8.88
C TYR A 379 -12.46 5.41 -9.90
N GLU A 380 -13.11 4.34 -9.45
CA GLU A 380 -14.00 3.54 -10.33
C GLU A 380 -15.44 4.09 -10.34
N SER A 381 -15.89 4.78 -9.27
CA SER A 381 -17.12 5.58 -9.19
C SER A 381 -17.17 6.42 -7.90
N ASP A 382 -17.95 7.53 -7.87
CA ASP A 382 -18.17 8.42 -6.70
C ASP A 382 -18.71 7.75 -5.42
N THR A 383 -18.85 6.42 -5.40
CA THR A 383 -19.45 5.68 -4.28
C THR A 383 -18.46 4.86 -3.47
N VAL A 384 -17.25 4.62 -3.99
CA VAL A 384 -16.22 3.86 -3.27
C VAL A 384 -14.84 4.41 -3.62
N ASP A 385 -14.27 5.15 -2.68
CA ASP A 385 -13.01 5.86 -2.82
C ASP A 385 -11.87 4.98 -2.30
N TRP A 386 -11.11 4.40 -3.22
CA TRP A 386 -10.14 3.34 -2.91
C TRP A 386 -8.73 3.89 -3.02
N ASP A 387 -8.00 3.86 -1.92
CA ASP A 387 -6.59 4.22 -1.92
C ASP A 387 -5.69 2.98 -1.97
N VAL A 388 -4.51 3.13 -2.55
CA VAL A 388 -3.46 2.13 -2.54
C VAL A 388 -2.16 2.80 -2.16
N ALA A 389 -1.43 2.25 -1.19
CA ALA A 389 -0.09 2.74 -0.86
C ALA A 389 0.95 1.62 -1.05
N ASN A 390 2.15 1.97 -1.49
CA ASN A 390 3.29 1.06 -1.49
C ASN A 390 4.10 1.08 -0.18
N ALA A 391 3.87 2.10 0.66
CA ALA A 391 4.39 2.27 2.01
C ALA A 391 3.51 3.29 2.75
N LEU A 392 3.45 3.20 4.09
CA LEU A 392 2.70 4.12 4.94
C LEU A 392 3.66 4.87 5.88
N PRO A 393 3.45 6.18 6.14
CA PRO A 393 4.29 6.97 7.04
C PRO A 393 4.00 6.63 8.52
N ASP A 394 4.89 7.00 9.44
CA ASP A 394 4.73 6.65 10.86
C ASP A 394 3.68 7.48 11.63
#